data_AF-A0A7W1MUZ4-F1
#
_entry.id   AF-A0A7W1MUZ4-F1
#
_cell.length_a   1.000
_cell.length_b   1.000
_cell.length_c   1.000
_cell.angle_alpha   90.00
_cell.angle_beta   90.00
_cell.angle_gamma   90.00
#
_symmetry.space_group_name_H-M   'P 1'
#
loop_
_entity.id
_entity.type
_entity.pdbx_description
1 polymer ?
#
loop_
_entity_poly.entity_id
_entity_poly.type
_entity_poly.pdbx_seq_one_letter_code
_entity_poly.pdbx_strand_id
1 'polypeptide(L)'
;MHTFALITATPWYHVTLTPWKFVGLAGSLIFGLRFMIQWIASERARKSVIPIGFWECSALGSILTLSYFAIYRHDSVGILQTALPLPIYLRNLYFRWTHHHAQHPGNEPRPPE
;
A
#
# COMPACT_ATOMS: atom_id res chain seq x y z
N MET A 1 16.30 -5.16 40.66
CA MET A 1 16.49 -4.27 39.49
C MET A 1 17.15 -5.11 38.40
N HIS A 2 16.35 -5.71 37.51
CA HIS A 2 16.85 -6.60 36.46
C HIS A 2 17.30 -5.77 35.26
N THR A 3 18.61 -5.74 35.07
CA THR A 3 19.33 -5.01 34.04
C THR A 3 18.96 -5.51 32.63
N PHE A 4 18.62 -4.55 31.78
CA PHE A 4 18.38 -4.65 30.34
C PHE A 4 19.49 -5.43 29.62
N ALA A 5 19.23 -6.70 29.33
CA ALA A 5 20.06 -7.55 28.47
C ALA A 5 19.44 -7.68 27.06
N LEU A 6 19.17 -6.56 26.38
CA LEU A 6 18.55 -6.52 25.05
C LEU A 6 19.37 -5.76 23.98
N ILE A 7 20.70 -5.62 24.13
CA ILE A 7 21.53 -4.86 23.17
C ILE A 7 22.82 -5.60 22.79
N THR A 8 22.81 -6.92 22.69
CA THR A 8 24.00 -7.68 22.29
C THR A 8 23.70 -8.79 21.29
N ALA A 9 23.36 -8.40 20.06
CA ALA A 9 23.72 -9.15 18.84
C ALA A 9 23.28 -8.37 17.59
N THR A 10 24.02 -7.32 17.21
CA THR A 10 23.92 -6.71 15.88
C THR A 10 25.03 -7.27 14.98
N PRO A 11 24.79 -8.33 14.18
CA PRO A 11 25.54 -8.51 12.96
C PRO A 11 25.02 -7.48 11.95
N TRP A 12 25.84 -6.45 11.73
CA TRP A 12 25.59 -5.30 10.88
C TRP A 12 25.40 -5.74 9.41
N TYR A 13 24.14 -5.78 8.96
CA TYR A 13 23.64 -5.79 7.58
C TYR A 13 24.31 -6.72 6.53
N HIS A 14 23.99 -8.02 6.59
CA HIS A 14 24.01 -8.85 5.39
C HIS A 14 22.73 -8.63 4.57
N VAL A 15 22.58 -7.45 3.95
CA VAL A 15 21.48 -7.19 3.00
C VAL A 15 21.75 -7.97 1.71
N THR A 16 21.39 -9.25 1.71
CA THR A 16 21.46 -10.08 0.51
C THR A 16 20.32 -9.71 -0.43
N LEU A 17 20.59 -9.09 -1.58
CA LEU A 17 19.56 -8.78 -2.58
C LEU A 17 19.23 -10.04 -3.37
N THR A 18 18.17 -10.74 -2.96
CA THR A 18 17.65 -11.89 -3.71
C THR A 18 16.65 -11.41 -4.77
N PRO A 19 16.47 -12.13 -5.89
CA PRO A 19 15.45 -11.81 -6.90
C PRO A 19 14.05 -11.58 -6.30
N TRP A 20 13.69 -12.40 -5.30
CA TRP A 20 12.43 -12.25 -4.56
C TRP A 20 12.31 -10.95 -3.76
N LYS A 21 13.41 -10.42 -3.21
CA LYS A 21 13.39 -9.12 -2.53
C LYS A 21 13.09 -7.98 -3.48
N PHE A 22 13.46 -8.06 -4.77
CA PHE A 22 13.04 -7.07 -5.75
C PHE A 22 11.52 -7.03 -5.92
N VAL A 23 10.84 -8.19 -5.86
CA VAL A 23 9.37 -8.26 -5.89
C VAL A 23 8.76 -7.55 -4.68
N GLY A 24 9.27 -7.84 -3.48
CA GLY A 24 8.80 -7.19 -2.25
C GLY A 24 9.08 -5.69 -2.21
N LEU A 25 10.25 -5.27 -2.69
CA LEU A 25 10.64 -3.86 -2.80
C LEU A 25 9.80 -3.12 -3.85
N ALA A 26 9.59 -3.71 -5.03
CA ALA A 26 8.71 -3.15 -6.06
C ALA A 26 7.27 -3.01 -5.55
N GLY A 27 6.73 -4.03 -4.88
CA GLY A 27 5.42 -3.98 -4.23
C GLY A 27 5.32 -2.85 -3.21
N SER A 28 6.32 -2.74 -2.33
CA SER A 28 6.40 -1.67 -1.33
C SER A 28 6.51 -0.27 -1.95
N LEU A 29 7.29 -0.12 -3.02
CA LEU A 29 7.44 1.14 -3.75
C LEU A 29 6.13 1.56 -4.42
N ILE A 30 5.46 0.64 -5.12
CA ILE A 30 4.15 0.89 -5.74
C ILE A 30 3.10 1.24 -4.67
N PHE A 31 3.13 0.53 -3.54
CA PHE A 31 2.23 0.81 -2.42
C PHE A 31 2.50 2.16 -1.76
N GLY A 32 3.74 2.63 -1.75
CA GLY A 32 4.11 3.98 -1.30
C GLY A 32 3.75 5.06 -2.32
N LEU A 33 3.94 4.78 -3.62
CA LEU A 33 3.69 5.71 -4.72
C LEU A 33 2.24 6.21 -4.74
N ARG A 34 1.28 5.42 -4.25
CA ARG A 34 -0.14 5.83 -4.12
C ARG A 34 -0.30 7.15 -3.37
N PHE A 35 0.50 7.40 -2.34
CA PHE A 35 0.46 8.63 -1.56
C PHE A 35 1.08 9.79 -2.33
N MET A 36 2.14 9.54 -3.08
CA MET A 36 2.74 10.54 -3.96
C MET A 36 1.75 10.97 -5.06
N ILE A 37 1.07 10.02 -5.71
CA ILE A 37 0.05 10.32 -6.73
C ILE A 37 -1.11 11.09 -6.10
N GLN A 38 -1.56 10.68 -4.91
CA GLN A 38 -2.63 11.37 -4.18
C GLN A 38 -2.24 12.79 -3.80
N TRP A 39 -1.01 13.00 -3.35
CA TRP A 39 -0.51 14.32 -3.01
C TRP A 39 -0.46 15.23 -4.23
N ILE A 40 0.15 14.78 -5.33
CA ILE A 40 0.24 15.54 -6.59
C ILE A 40 -1.16 15.88 -7.12
N ALA A 41 -2.09 14.92 -7.09
CA ALA A 41 -3.47 15.14 -7.53
C ALA A 41 -4.19 16.15 -6.63
N SER A 42 -3.95 16.11 -5.31
CA SER A 42 -4.57 17.00 -4.34
C SER A 42 -4.03 18.42 -4.43
N GLU A 43 -2.73 18.60 -4.64
CA GLU A 43 -2.11 19.91 -4.90
C GLU A 43 -2.66 20.54 -6.17
N ARG A 44 -2.72 19.77 -7.25
CA ARG A 44 -3.24 20.25 -8.53
C ARG A 44 -4.72 20.62 -8.46
N ALA A 45 -5.50 19.92 -7.63
CA ALA A 45 -6.92 20.19 -7.43
C ALA A 45 -7.21 21.19 -6.29
N ARG A 46 -6.21 21.56 -5.48
CA ARG A 46 -6.34 22.28 -4.18
C ARG A 46 -7.44 21.72 -3.28
N LYS A 47 -7.67 20.41 -3.37
CA LYS A 47 -8.74 19.69 -2.66
C LYS A 47 -8.20 18.32 -2.26
N SER A 48 -8.68 17.76 -1.15
CA SER A 48 -8.37 16.39 -0.77
C SER A 48 -9.10 15.44 -1.71
N VAL A 49 -8.44 15.06 -2.82
CA VAL A 49 -9.02 14.17 -3.83
C VAL A 49 -8.30 12.83 -3.81
N ILE A 50 -9.07 11.75 -3.92
CA ILE A 50 -8.52 10.40 -4.08
C ILE A 50 -8.39 10.15 -5.58
N PRO A 51 -7.17 10.06 -6.13
CA PRO A 51 -6.98 9.88 -7.57
C PRO A 51 -7.38 8.48 -8.00
N ILE A 52 -7.78 8.35 -9.27
CA ILE A 52 -8.22 7.08 -9.88
C ILE A 52 -7.14 5.99 -9.76
N GLY A 53 -5.87 6.36 -9.90
CA GLY A 53 -4.72 5.44 -9.77
C GLY A 53 -4.47 4.94 -8.34
N PHE A 54 -5.10 5.52 -7.32
CA PHE A 54 -4.88 5.11 -5.92
C PHE A 54 -5.26 3.65 -5.68
N TRP A 55 -6.41 3.23 -6.20
CA TRP A 55 -6.93 1.87 -6.00
C TRP A 55 -6.14 0.82 -6.78
N GLU A 56 -5.71 1.16 -7.99
CA GLU A 56 -4.87 0.29 -8.82
C GLU A 56 -3.49 0.07 -8.21
N CYS A 57 -2.80 1.15 -7.81
CA CYS A 57 -1.51 1.04 -7.14
C CYS A 57 -1.62 0.28 -5.81
N SER A 58 -2.71 0.46 -5.07
CA SER A 58 -2.92 -0.27 -3.81
C SER A 58 -3.13 -1.77 -4.05
N ALA A 59 -3.96 -2.15 -5.02
CA ALA A 59 -4.18 -3.56 -5.36
C ALA A 59 -2.90 -4.21 -5.90
N LEU A 60 -2.23 -3.58 -6.88
CA LEU A 60 -1.01 -4.09 -7.48
C LEU A 60 0.13 -4.19 -6.46
N GLY A 61 0.33 -3.13 -5.67
CA GLY A 61 1.31 -3.10 -4.59
C GLY A 61 1.05 -4.22 -3.59
N SER A 62 -0.18 -4.34 -3.08
CA SER A 62 -0.55 -5.40 -2.13
C SER A 62 -0.33 -6.81 -2.70
N ILE A 63 -0.65 -7.07 -3.98
CA ILE A 63 -0.40 -8.40 -4.59
C ILE A 63 1.09 -8.73 -4.62
N LEU A 64 1.94 -7.78 -5.02
CA LEU A 64 3.39 -7.96 -5.07
C LEU A 64 4.00 -8.17 -3.69
N THR A 65 3.64 -7.33 -2.71
CA THR A 65 4.16 -7.46 -1.34
C THR A 65 3.63 -8.71 -0.65
N LEU A 66 2.36 -9.07 -0.91
CA LEU A 66 1.77 -10.31 -0.39
C LEU A 66 2.48 -11.53 -0.98
N SER A 67 2.80 -11.52 -2.27
CA SER A 67 3.56 -12.59 -2.91
C SER A 67 4.94 -12.76 -2.26
N TYR A 68 5.63 -11.66 -1.96
CA TYR A 68 6.90 -11.70 -1.21
C TYR A 68 6.72 -12.29 0.20
N PHE A 69 5.73 -11.84 0.97
CA PHE A 69 5.53 -12.30 2.34
C PHE A 69 4.98 -13.73 2.42
N ALA A 70 4.13 -14.15 1.49
CA ALA A 70 3.49 -15.46 1.47
C ALA A 70 4.40 -16.56 0.90
N ILE A 71 5.15 -16.27 -0.16
CA ILE A 71 5.94 -17.28 -0.90
C ILE A 71 7.39 -17.32 -0.43
N TYR A 72 7.99 -16.18 -0.12
CA TYR A 72 9.42 -16.11 0.21
C TYR A 72 9.68 -16.00 1.71
N ARG A 73 9.01 -15.07 2.39
CA ARG A 73 9.29 -14.77 3.79
C ARG A 73 8.52 -15.65 4.78
N HIS A 74 7.37 -16.20 4.36
CA HIS A 74 6.43 -16.97 5.20
C HIS A 74 6.10 -16.30 6.54
N ASP A 75 5.95 -14.98 6.53
CA ASP A 75 5.72 -14.20 7.74
C ASP A 75 4.23 -13.86 7.88
N SER A 76 3.62 -14.37 8.94
CA SER A 76 2.18 -14.22 9.18
C SER A 76 1.76 -12.76 9.39
N VAL A 77 2.61 -11.94 10.01
CA VAL A 77 2.32 -10.52 10.25
C VAL A 77 2.32 -9.78 8.92
N GLY A 78 3.32 -9.98 8.08
CA GLY A 78 3.41 -9.37 6.75
C GLY A 78 2.27 -9.82 5.82
N ILE A 79 1.92 -11.11 5.86
CA ILE A 79 0.80 -11.67 5.11
C ILE A 79 -0.52 -11.03 5.55
N LEU A 80 -0.85 -11.04 6.85
CA LEU A 80 -2.09 -10.48 7.36
C LEU A 80 -2.18 -8.98 7.10
N GLN A 81 -1.12 -8.23 7.38
CA GLN A 81 -1.06 -6.79 7.13
C GLN A 81 -1.35 -6.44 5.66
N THR A 82 -0.83 -7.24 4.71
CA THR A 82 -0.99 -6.97 3.28
C THR A 82 -2.29 -7.54 2.72
N ALA A 83 -2.75 -8.69 3.22
CA ALA A 83 -3.94 -9.39 2.75
C ALA A 83 -5.23 -8.75 3.24
N LEU A 84 -5.29 -8.24 4.48
CA LEU A 84 -6.50 -7.64 5.05
C LEU A 84 -7.08 -6.47 4.21
N PRO A 85 -6.29 -5.50 3.72
CA PRO A 85 -6.83 -4.40 2.93
C PRO A 85 -7.07 -4.77 1.45
N LEU A 86 -6.50 -5.87 0.94
CA LEU A 86 -6.58 -6.25 -0.47
C LEU A 86 -8.03 -6.45 -0.97
N PRO A 87 -8.94 -7.15 -0.25
CA PRO A 87 -10.35 -7.24 -0.64
C PRO A 87 -11.05 -5.89 -0.77
N ILE A 88 -10.69 -4.90 0.06
CA ILE A 88 -11.27 -3.55 -0.01
C ILE A 88 -10.85 -2.86 -1.31
N TYR A 89 -9.57 -2.98 -1.68
CA TYR A 89 -9.04 -2.42 -2.92
C TYR A 89 -9.68 -3.09 -4.15
N LEU A 90 -9.80 -4.41 -4.13
CA LEU A 90 -10.45 -5.16 -5.22
C LEU A 90 -11.93 -4.84 -5.34
N ARG A 91 -12.67 -4.71 -4.24
CA ARG A 91 -14.08 -4.31 -4.24
C ARG A 91 -14.24 -2.90 -4.82
N ASN A 92 -13.39 -1.96 -4.43
CA ASN A 92 -13.45 -0.60 -4.93
C ASN A 92 -13.07 -0.52 -6.42
N LEU A 93 -12.14 -1.36 -6.88
CA LEU A 93 -11.80 -1.50 -8.30
C LEU A 93 -12.96 -2.13 -9.09
N TYR A 94 -13.62 -3.14 -8.52
CA TYR A 94 -14.80 -3.78 -9.09
C TYR A 94 -15.95 -2.78 -9.27
N PHE A 95 -16.30 -2.00 -8.24
CA PHE A 95 -17.33 -0.98 -8.36
C PHE A 95 -17.00 0.06 -9.43
N ARG A 96 -15.72 0.40 -9.61
CA ARG A 96 -15.28 1.32 -10.66
C ARG A 96 -15.46 0.75 -12.06
N TRP A 97 -15.22 -0.55 -12.25
CA TRP A 97 -15.36 -1.20 -13.55
C TRP A 97 -16.84 -1.48 -13.89
N THR A 98 -17.62 -1.88 -12.90
CA THR A 98 -19.06 -2.18 -13.05
C THR A 98 -19.92 -0.92 -13.13
N HIS A 99 -19.58 0.11 -12.35
CA HIS A 99 -20.23 1.42 -12.41
C HIS A 99 -19.19 2.46 -12.83
N HIS A 100 -19.26 2.91 -14.07
CA HIS A 100 -18.37 3.93 -14.63
C HIS A 100 -18.37 5.29 -13.87
N HIS A 101 -19.15 5.45 -12.78
CA HIS A 101 -19.43 6.72 -12.09
C HIS A 101 -19.41 6.60 -10.56
N ALA A 102 -18.42 5.91 -9.96
CA ALA A 102 -18.19 6.07 -8.52
C ALA A 102 -17.57 7.45 -8.24
N GLN A 103 -18.39 8.51 -8.22
CA GLN A 103 -17.99 9.79 -7.63
C GLN A 103 -17.78 9.54 -6.14
N HIS A 104 -16.53 9.63 -5.68
CA HIS A 104 -16.26 9.61 -4.25
C HIS A 104 -16.88 10.89 -3.65
N PRO A 105 -17.67 10.80 -2.57
CA PRO A 105 -18.34 11.98 -1.98
C PRO A 105 -17.35 13.08 -1.54
N GLY A 106 -16.07 12.74 -1.34
CA GLY A 106 -15.01 13.73 -1.09
C GLY A 106 -14.65 14.62 -2.30
N ASN A 107 -15.10 14.27 -3.51
CA ASN A 107 -14.94 15.08 -4.72
C ASN A 107 -16.14 16.02 -4.97
N GLU A 108 -17.22 15.90 -4.19
CA GLU A 108 -18.37 16.79 -4.32
C GLU A 108 -18.00 18.19 -3.83
N PRO A 109 -18.38 19.26 -4.56
CA PRO A 109 -18.28 20.62 -4.03
C PRO A 109 -19.05 20.69 -2.71
N ARG A 110 -18.45 21.29 -1.68
CA ARG A 110 -19.15 21.53 -0.41
C ARG A 110 -20.47 22.26 -0.72
N PRO A 111 -21.60 21.88 -0.08
CA PRO A 111 -22.85 22.62 -0.25
C PRO A 111 -22.58 24.10 0.01
N PRO A 112 -23.14 25.02 -0.81
CA PRO A 112 -23.12 26.43 -0.47
C PRO A 112 -23.85 26.57 0.87
N GLU A 113 -23.10 27.01 1.88
CA GLU A 113 -23.62 27.44 3.18
C GLU A 113 -24.44 28.73 3.05
#